data_AF-A0A841J1M9-F1
#
_entry.id   AF-A0A841J1M9-F1
#
_cell.length_a   1.000
_cell.length_b   1.000
_cell.length_c   1.000
_cell.angle_alpha   90.00
_cell.angle_beta   90.00
_cell.angle_gamma   90.00
#
_symmetry.space_group_name_H-M   'P 1'
#
loop_
_entity.id
_entity.type
_entity.pdbx_description
1 polymer ?
#
loop_
_entity_poly.entity_id
_entity_poly.type
_entity_poly.pdbx_seq_one_letter_code
_entity_poly.pdbx_strand_id
1 'polypeptide(L)'
;MNAAPVPARIRQVLDAPPGCRFSRPGATTPPTPGQSALTREQHLLTQGQLPPWKHLQAQRLATQPEPARPDRPDTAPVPRPRSAPDDGPPPARTPKRPVRPRPPLPRRHPDRPRSHRKPAPRPGLVLMVAAHILALGVGVLAAHLLFFL
;
A
#
# COMPACT_ATOMS: atom_id res chain seq x y z
N MET A 1 -37.50 -31.20 -3.15
CA MET A 1 -36.48 -30.13 -3.06
C MET A 1 -36.02 -29.84 -4.48
N ASN A 2 -36.44 -28.72 -5.08
CA ASN A 2 -36.03 -28.38 -6.45
C ASN A 2 -34.65 -27.75 -6.41
N ALA A 3 -33.65 -28.43 -6.99
CA ALA A 3 -32.31 -27.87 -7.16
C ALA A 3 -32.39 -26.77 -8.22
N ALA A 4 -32.18 -25.51 -7.80
CA ALA A 4 -32.08 -24.40 -8.73
C ALA A 4 -30.94 -24.65 -9.74
N PRO A 5 -31.11 -24.31 -11.02
CA PRO A 5 -30.07 -24.51 -12.03
C PRO A 5 -28.82 -23.71 -11.66
N VAL A 6 -27.70 -24.42 -11.45
CA VAL A 6 -26.40 -23.81 -11.14
C VAL A 6 -26.02 -22.86 -12.28
N PRO A 7 -25.75 -21.57 -12.02
CA PRO A 7 -25.43 -20.62 -13.06
C PRO A 7 -24.14 -21.02 -13.79
N ALA A 8 -24.12 -20.83 -15.12
CA ALA A 8 -23.04 -21.27 -16.01
C ALA A 8 -21.64 -20.83 -15.56
N ARG A 9 -21.53 -19.65 -14.93
CA ARG A 9 -20.27 -19.15 -14.38
C ARG A 9 -19.72 -20.04 -13.26
N ILE A 10 -20.59 -20.57 -12.40
CA ILE A 10 -20.16 -21.46 -11.32
C ILE A 10 -19.70 -22.80 -11.90
N ARG A 11 -20.39 -23.33 -12.91
CA ARG A 11 -19.95 -24.54 -13.63
C ARG A 11 -18.57 -24.34 -14.24
N GLN A 12 -18.36 -23.23 -14.94
CA GLN A 12 -17.06 -22.90 -15.54
C GLN A 12 -15.91 -22.82 -14.53
N VAL A 13 -16.17 -22.31 -13.32
CA VAL A 13 -15.17 -22.27 -12.23
C VAL A 13 -14.91 -23.67 -11.67
N LEU A 14 -15.93 -24.52 -11.57
CA LEU A 14 -15.79 -25.90 -11.08
C LEU A 14 -15.09 -26.82 -12.09
N ASP A 15 -15.35 -26.61 -13.37
CA ASP A 15 -14.80 -27.39 -14.49
C ASP A 15 -13.34 -27.02 -14.81
N ALA A 16 -12.86 -25.86 -14.35
CA ALA A 16 -11.49 -25.42 -14.59
C ALA A 16 -10.46 -26.21 -13.74
N PRO A 17 -9.25 -26.48 -14.29
CA PRO A 17 -8.17 -27.15 -13.56
C PRO A 17 -7.83 -26.47 -12.22
N PRO A 18 -7.36 -27.22 -11.21
CA PRO A 18 -6.87 -26.65 -9.96
C PRO A 18 -5.78 -25.60 -10.25
N GLY A 19 -5.97 -24.37 -9.75
CA GLY A 19 -5.08 -23.24 -10.01
C GLY A 19 -5.52 -22.30 -11.16
N CYS A 20 -6.50 -22.68 -11.98
CA CYS A 20 -7.01 -21.86 -13.09
C CYS A 20 -8.40 -21.26 -12.86
N ARG A 21 -9.08 -21.64 -11.77
CA ARG A 21 -10.49 -21.33 -11.48
C ARG A 21 -10.84 -19.85 -11.35
N PHE A 22 -9.85 -19.01 -10.99
CA PHE A 22 -10.01 -17.57 -10.84
C PHE A 22 -9.16 -16.76 -11.83
N SER A 23 -8.45 -17.45 -12.71
CA SER A 23 -7.66 -16.83 -13.76
C SER A 23 -8.61 -16.41 -14.87
N ARG A 24 -8.66 -15.11 -15.16
CA ARG A 24 -9.49 -14.59 -16.24
C ARG A 24 -8.97 -15.16 -17.58
N PRO A 25 -9.73 -15.98 -18.31
CA PRO A 25 -9.30 -16.42 -19.62
C PRO A 25 -9.17 -15.19 -20.53
N GLY A 26 -7.98 -14.99 -21.12
CA GLY A 26 -7.68 -13.87 -22.02
C GLY A 26 -6.82 -12.74 -21.44
N ALA A 27 -6.34 -12.83 -20.19
CA ALA A 27 -5.34 -11.88 -19.68
C ALA A 27 -3.93 -12.31 -20.14
N THR A 28 -3.67 -12.27 -21.45
CA THR A 28 -2.38 -12.69 -22.03
C THR A 28 -1.24 -11.68 -21.80
N THR A 29 -1.53 -10.52 -21.22
CA THR A 29 -0.50 -9.56 -20.87
C THR A 29 -0.86 -8.92 -19.52
N PRO A 30 -0.06 -9.09 -18.46
CA PRO A 30 -0.19 -8.21 -17.31
C PRO A 30 0.03 -6.78 -17.82
N PRO A 31 -0.92 -5.84 -17.58
CA PRO A 31 -0.67 -4.46 -17.93
C PRO A 31 0.61 -4.02 -17.21
N THR A 32 1.54 -3.43 -17.95
CA THR A 32 2.77 -2.88 -17.38
C THR A 32 2.40 -2.04 -16.16
N PRO A 33 2.93 -2.33 -14.97
CA PRO A 33 2.61 -1.59 -13.76
C PRO A 33 2.84 -0.10 -14.01
N GLY A 34 1.75 0.69 -14.05
CA GLY A 34 1.77 2.13 -14.32
C GLY A 34 0.95 2.59 -15.54
N GLN A 35 0.77 1.77 -16.58
CA GLN A 35 0.02 2.21 -17.77
C GLN A 35 -1.47 2.43 -17.46
N SER A 36 -2.11 1.47 -16.77
CA SER A 36 -3.52 1.57 -16.40
C SER A 36 -3.81 2.73 -15.43
N ALA A 37 -2.82 3.11 -14.62
CA ALA A 37 -2.94 4.24 -13.70
C ALA A 37 -2.93 5.56 -14.48
N LEU A 38 -2.00 5.73 -15.41
CA LEU A 38 -1.91 6.94 -16.25
C LEU A 38 -3.17 7.15 -17.10
N THR A 39 -3.67 6.10 -17.75
CA THR A 39 -4.89 6.20 -18.56
C THR A 39 -6.13 6.53 -17.73
N ARG A 40 -6.25 5.94 -16.53
CA ARG A 40 -7.37 6.23 -15.62
C ARG A 40 -7.33 7.66 -15.11
N GLU A 41 -6.15 8.17 -14.80
CA GLU A 41 -5.98 9.55 -14.35
C GLU A 41 -6.31 10.56 -15.43
N GLN A 42 -5.88 10.31 -16.68
CA GLN A 42 -6.25 11.13 -17.83
C GLN A 42 -7.75 11.13 -18.07
N HIS A 43 -8.39 9.97 -17.99
CA HIS A 43 -9.84 9.86 -18.14
C HIS A 43 -10.60 10.65 -17.05
N LEU A 44 -10.14 10.59 -15.80
CA LEU A 44 -10.74 11.36 -14.70
C LEU A 44 -10.51 12.87 -14.84
N LEU A 45 -9.36 13.29 -15.40
CA LEU A 45 -9.10 14.69 -15.73
C LEU A 45 -10.07 15.20 -16.80
N THR A 46 -10.28 14.44 -17.87
CA THR A 46 -11.23 14.80 -18.95
C THR A 46 -12.67 14.88 -18.45
N GLN A 47 -13.04 14.04 -17.48
CA GLN A 47 -14.38 14.04 -16.88
C GLN A 47 -14.54 15.04 -15.73
N GLY A 48 -13.50 15.80 -15.36
CA GLY A 48 -13.54 16.74 -14.25
C GLY A 48 -13.71 16.08 -12.88
N GLN A 49 -13.46 14.78 -12.75
CA GLN A 49 -13.64 14.00 -11.52
C GLN A 49 -12.31 13.76 -10.78
N LEU A 50 -11.39 14.73 -10.86
CA LEU A 50 -10.11 14.57 -10.16
C LEU A 50 -10.34 14.66 -8.63
N PRO A 51 -9.85 13.69 -7.84
CA PRO A 51 -10.00 13.77 -6.39
C PRO A 51 -9.37 15.05 -5.81
N PRO A 52 -10.00 15.68 -4.80
CA PRO A 52 -9.56 16.99 -4.27
C PRO A 52 -8.14 16.98 -3.71
N TRP A 53 -7.65 15.84 -3.23
CA TRP A 53 -6.28 15.70 -2.72
C TRP A 53 -5.20 15.87 -3.81
N LYS A 54 -5.51 15.65 -5.10
CA LYS A 54 -4.56 15.89 -6.19
C LYS A 54 -4.27 17.38 -6.39
N HIS A 55 -5.26 18.24 -6.19
CA HIS A 55 -5.05 19.69 -6.24
C HIS A 55 -4.13 20.15 -5.10
N LEU A 56 -4.31 19.59 -3.90
CA LEU A 56 -3.42 19.87 -2.76
C LEU A 56 -1.99 19.39 -3.01
N GLN A 57 -1.80 18.25 -3.70
CA GLN A 57 -0.48 17.77 -4.06
C GLN A 57 0.19 18.66 -5.13
N ALA A 58 -0.56 19.10 -6.15
CA ALA A 58 -0.05 20.03 -7.16
C ALA A 58 0.36 21.37 -6.52
N GLN A 59 -0.44 21.89 -5.59
CA GLN A 59 -0.10 23.10 -4.82
C GLN A 59 1.16 22.91 -3.97
N ARG A 60 1.31 21.75 -3.31
CA ARG A 60 2.53 21.42 -2.56
C ARG A 60 3.77 21.36 -3.46
N LEU A 61 3.65 20.77 -4.65
CA LEU A 61 4.75 20.73 -5.62
C LEU A 61 5.11 22.12 -6.14
N ALA A 62 4.12 22.98 -6.38
CA ALA A 62 4.34 24.36 -6.83
C ALA A 62 4.96 25.25 -5.75
N THR A 63 4.75 24.94 -4.47
CA THR A 63 5.28 25.69 -3.33
C THR A 63 6.53 25.08 -2.73
N GLN A 64 6.93 23.88 -3.17
CA GLN A 64 8.15 23.28 -2.68
C GLN A 64 9.34 23.96 -3.39
N PRO A 65 10.20 24.69 -2.67
CA PRO A 65 11.49 25.08 -3.23
C PRO A 65 12.20 23.78 -3.61
N GLU A 66 12.67 23.69 -4.85
CA GLU A 66 13.43 22.53 -5.30
C GLU A 66 14.54 22.30 -4.25
N PRO A 67 14.59 21.14 -3.59
CA PRO A 67 15.62 20.92 -2.59
C PRO A 67 16.94 21.07 -3.34
N ALA A 68 17.73 22.09 -2.96
CA ALA A 68 19.04 22.32 -3.51
C ALA A 68 19.76 20.98 -3.46
N ARG A 69 19.96 20.37 -4.64
CA ARG A 69 20.70 19.12 -4.74
C ARG A 69 22.01 19.42 -4.04
N PRO A 70 22.40 18.65 -3.00
CA PRO A 70 23.73 18.77 -2.47
C PRO A 70 24.65 18.60 -3.68
N ASP A 71 25.48 19.60 -3.97
CA ASP A 71 26.56 19.49 -4.96
C ASP A 71 27.38 18.30 -4.53
N ARG A 72 27.05 17.15 -5.11
CA ARG A 72 27.76 15.91 -4.89
C ARG A 72 29.03 16.15 -5.69
N PRO A 73 30.22 16.27 -5.06
CA PRO A 73 31.43 16.34 -5.84
C PRO A 73 31.44 15.11 -6.75
N ASP A 74 31.74 15.33 -8.03
CA ASP A 74 31.90 14.28 -9.03
C ASP A 74 33.08 13.39 -8.61
N THR A 75 32.83 12.51 -7.64
CA THR A 75 33.78 11.49 -7.25
C THR A 75 33.87 10.54 -8.44
N ALA A 76 34.96 10.65 -9.20
CA ALA A 76 35.30 9.72 -10.25
C ALA A 76 35.08 8.28 -9.74
N PRO A 77 34.45 7.40 -10.53
CA PRO A 77 34.17 6.04 -10.11
C PRO A 77 35.50 5.35 -9.80
N VAL A 78 35.78 5.16 -8.51
CA VAL A 78 36.96 4.43 -8.05
C VAL A 78 36.85 3.02 -8.63
N PRO A 79 37.81 2.57 -9.46
CA PRO A 79 37.79 1.21 -9.98
C PRO A 79 37.84 0.26 -8.79
N ARG A 80 36.81 -0.59 -8.67
CA ARG A 80 36.77 -1.63 -7.64
C ARG A 80 38.00 -2.52 -7.83
N PRO A 81 38.79 -2.79 -6.78
CA PRO A 81 39.83 -3.81 -6.83
C PRO A 81 39.20 -5.12 -7.31
N ARG A 82 39.75 -5.71 -8.38
CA ARG A 82 39.35 -7.07 -8.78
C ARG A 82 39.75 -8.01 -7.66
N SER A 83 38.81 -8.86 -7.24
CA SER A 83 39.15 -10.02 -6.41
C SER A 83 40.25 -10.80 -7.13
N ALA A 84 41.41 -10.94 -6.51
CA ALA A 84 42.43 -11.84 -7.01
C ALA A 84 41.84 -13.26 -7.11
N PRO A 85 42.23 -14.08 -8.11
CA PRO A 85 41.93 -15.50 -8.10
C PRO A 85 42.42 -16.08 -6.78
N ASP A 86 41.49 -16.58 -5.98
CA ASP A 86 41.74 -17.13 -4.67
C ASP A 86 42.30 -18.55 -4.83
N ASP A 87 43.49 -18.67 -5.44
CA ASP A 87 44.21 -19.95 -5.64
C ASP A 87 45.09 -20.28 -4.43
N GLY A 88 44.52 -20.15 -3.24
CA GLY A 88 45.10 -20.64 -2.00
C GLY A 88 44.34 -21.88 -1.54
N PRO A 89 45.01 -22.95 -1.08
CA PRO A 89 44.31 -24.00 -0.35
C PRO A 89 43.55 -23.38 0.83
N PRO A 90 42.34 -23.87 1.15
CA PRO A 90 41.53 -23.28 2.20
C PRO A 90 42.34 -23.21 3.51
N PRO A 91 42.34 -22.05 4.20
CA PRO A 91 43.10 -21.93 5.44
C PRO A 91 42.63 -22.99 6.43
N ALA A 92 43.59 -23.66 7.07
CA ALA A 92 43.31 -24.64 8.11
C ALA A 92 42.38 -24.00 9.16
N ARG A 93 41.26 -24.68 9.44
CA ARG A 93 40.25 -24.22 10.40
C ARG A 93 40.94 -23.93 11.73
N THR A 94 41.02 -22.66 12.11
CA THR A 94 41.54 -22.25 13.41
C THR A 94 40.69 -22.85 14.53
N PRO A 95 41.30 -23.29 15.65
CA PRO A 95 40.55 -23.78 16.79
C PRO A 95 39.64 -22.68 17.32
N LYS A 96 38.40 -23.09 17.61
CA LYS A 96 37.28 -22.24 18.08
C LYS A 96 37.76 -21.36 19.24
N ARG A 97 37.94 -20.06 18.97
CA ARG A 97 38.38 -19.07 19.96
C ARG A 97 37.45 -19.14 21.18
N PRO A 98 37.98 -19.16 22.42
CA PRO A 98 37.13 -19.12 23.61
C PRO A 98 36.28 -17.85 23.59
N VAL A 99 34.96 -18.03 23.65
CA VAL A 99 33.99 -16.95 23.66
C VAL A 99 34.14 -16.21 24.97
N ARG A 100 34.82 -15.06 24.95
CA ARG A 100 34.81 -14.15 26.11
C ARG A 100 33.36 -13.70 26.35
N PRO A 101 32.89 -13.64 27.61
CA PRO A 101 31.58 -13.10 27.92
C PRO A 101 31.53 -11.65 27.41
N ARG A 102 30.56 -11.37 26.52
CA ARG A 102 30.35 -10.01 26.02
C ARG A 102 29.91 -9.14 27.20
N PRO A 103 30.49 -7.95 27.37
CA PRO A 103 29.97 -7.00 28.35
C PRO A 103 28.50 -6.70 28.02
N PRO A 104 27.66 -6.45 29.04
CA PRO A 104 26.25 -6.15 28.82
C PRO A 104 26.15 -4.90 27.94
N LEU A 105 25.40 -5.01 26.85
CA LEU A 105 25.11 -3.88 25.99
C LEU A 105 24.41 -2.78 26.81
N PRO A 106 24.71 -1.50 26.57
CA PRO A 106 24.01 -0.41 27.23
C PRO A 106 22.51 -0.56 26.98
N ARG A 107 21.73 -0.57 28.08
CA ARG A 107 20.27 -0.64 28.04
C ARG A 107 19.77 0.46 27.12
N ARG A 108 19.13 0.09 26.02
CA ARG A 108 18.56 1.03 25.06
C ARG A 108 17.60 1.96 25.81
N HIS A 109 17.85 3.26 25.68
CA HIS A 109 17.03 4.33 26.24
C HIS A 109 15.55 4.11 25.83
N PRO A 110 14.59 4.25 26.76
CA PRO A 110 13.16 4.13 26.46
C PRO A 110 12.64 5.26 25.55
N ASP A 111 13.42 6.32 25.33
CA ASP A 111 13.04 7.50 24.55
C ASP A 111 13.17 7.33 23.04
N ARG A 112 13.07 6.10 22.53
CA ARG A 112 12.88 5.92 21.09
C ARG A 112 11.43 6.31 20.78
N PRO A 113 11.17 7.39 20.01
CA PRO A 113 9.81 7.71 19.62
C PRO A 113 9.24 6.51 18.87
N ARG A 114 8.15 5.95 19.40
CA ARG A 114 7.42 4.83 18.82
C ARG A 114 6.78 5.29 17.50
N SER A 115 7.56 5.34 16.43
CA SER A 115 7.02 5.55 15.09
C SER A 115 6.25 4.29 14.66
N HIS A 116 5.08 4.51 14.06
CA HIS A 116 4.15 3.52 13.51
C HIS A 116 3.22 2.74 14.47
N ARG A 117 2.65 3.40 15.49
CA ARG A 117 1.31 2.96 15.93
C ARG A 117 0.28 3.45 14.90
N LYS A 118 -0.47 2.51 14.31
CA LYS A 118 -1.62 2.81 13.44
C LYS A 118 -2.58 3.77 14.18
N PRO A 119 -3.16 4.77 13.50
CA PRO A 119 -4.15 5.64 14.12
C PRO A 119 -5.30 4.78 14.66
N ALA A 120 -5.60 4.92 15.95
CA ALA A 120 -6.77 4.30 16.53
C ALA A 120 -8.02 4.86 15.83
N PRO A 121 -9.05 4.03 15.54
CA PRO A 121 -10.29 4.51 14.97
C PRO A 121 -10.91 5.54 15.94
N ARG A 122 -11.20 6.74 15.43
CA ARG A 122 -11.81 7.81 16.22
C ARG A 122 -13.30 7.50 16.40
N PRO A 123 -13.80 7.29 17.62
CA PRO A 123 -15.22 6.96 17.85
C PRO A 123 -16.17 8.08 17.40
N GLY A 124 -15.67 9.32 17.28
CA GLY A 124 -16.47 10.47 16.86
C GLY A 124 -17.07 10.36 15.46
N LEU A 125 -16.41 9.69 14.51
CA LEU A 125 -16.96 9.55 13.15
C LEU A 125 -18.19 8.62 13.16
N VAL A 126 -18.14 7.52 13.92
CA VAL A 126 -19.24 6.57 14.03
C VAL A 126 -20.44 7.24 14.70
N LEU A 127 -20.21 7.99 15.78
CA LEU A 127 -21.26 8.73 16.48
C LEU A 127 -21.90 9.80 15.57
N MET A 128 -21.08 10.52 14.80
CA MET A 128 -21.57 11.52 13.85
C MET A 128 -22.45 10.90 12.75
N VAL A 129 -22.02 9.78 12.17
CA VAL A 129 -22.81 9.07 11.15
C VAL A 129 -24.14 8.57 11.73
N ALA A 130 -24.11 7.99 12.93
CA ALA A 130 -25.32 7.52 13.61
C ALA A 130 -26.30 8.68 13.89
N ALA A 131 -25.81 9.81 14.38
CA ALA A 131 -26.62 11.00 14.62
C ALA A 131 -27.24 11.54 13.32
N HIS A 132 -26.50 11.50 12.21
CA HIS A 132 -26.99 11.97 10.92
C HIS A 132 -28.10 11.08 10.35
N ILE A 133 -27.96 9.76 10.45
CA ILE A 133 -29.01 8.81 10.04
C ILE A 133 -30.27 9.01 10.88
N LEU A 134 -30.12 9.22 12.19
CA LEU A 134 -31.24 9.45 13.09
C LEU A 134 -31.97 10.76 12.76
N ALA A 135 -31.25 11.84 12.49
CA ALA A 135 -31.84 13.11 12.06
C ALA A 135 -32.62 12.99 10.75
N LEU A 136 -32.07 12.27 9.75
CA LEU A 136 -32.77 12.00 8.49
C LEU A 136 -34.04 11.17 8.72
N GLY A 137 -33.98 10.14 9.56
CA GLY A 137 -35.14 9.31 9.89
C GLY A 137 -36.28 10.10 10.55
N VAL A 138 -35.95 10.96 11.52
CA VAL A 138 -36.93 11.84 12.18
C VAL A 138 -37.54 12.83 11.20
N GLY A 139 -36.72 13.42 10.33
CA GLY A 139 -37.21 14.36 9.31
C GLY A 139 -38.17 13.70 8.31
N VAL A 140 -37.85 12.50 7.82
CA VAL A 140 -38.73 11.75 6.91
C VAL A 140 -40.02 11.34 7.60
N LEU A 141 -39.96 10.89 8.85
CA LEU A 141 -41.16 10.54 9.63
C LEU A 141 -42.06 11.76 9.84
N ALA A 142 -41.49 12.91 10.22
CA ALA A 142 -42.23 14.15 10.39
C ALA A 142 -42.90 14.61 9.09
N ALA A 143 -42.17 14.58 7.97
CA ALA A 143 -42.72 14.91 6.66
C ALA A 143 -43.85 13.96 6.25
N HIS A 144 -43.72 12.67 6.57
CA HIS A 144 -44.76 11.67 6.29
C HIS A 144 -46.02 11.92 7.11
N LEU A 145 -45.90 12.22 8.41
CA LEU A 145 -47.04 12.55 9.26
C LEU A 145 -47.75 13.83 8.79
N LEU A 146 -47.00 14.83 8.33
CA LEU A 146 -47.55 16.09 7.84
C LEU A 146 -48.24 15.95 6.48
N PHE A 147 -47.90 14.92 5.69
CA PHE A 147 -48.55 14.61 4.42
C PHE A 147 -49.92 13.91 4.58
N PHE A 148 -50.15 13.25 5.72
CA PHE A 148 -51.40 12.53 6.03
C PHE A 148 -52.37 13.31 6.93
N LEU A 149 -52.00 14.53 7.34
CA LEU A 149 -52.84 15.46 8.09
C LEU A 149 -53.50 16.47 7.16
#